data_AF-A0A174ZFV4-F1
#
_entry.id   AF-A0A174ZFV4-F1
#
_cell.length_a   1.000
_cell.length_b   1.000
_cell.length_c   1.000
_cell.angle_alpha   90.00
_cell.angle_beta   90.00
_cell.angle_gamma   90.00
#
_symmetry.space_group_name_H-M   'P 1'
#
loop_
_entity.id
_entity.type
_entity.pdbx_description
1 polymer ?
#
loop_
_entity_poly.entity_id
_entity_poly.type
_entity_poly.pdbx_seq_one_letter_code
_entity_poly.pdbx_strand_id
1 'polypeptide(L)'
;MEYDNYDEDAIRRSRKRKSQLMKKKRQKILRRRFIIMAAVTFLIVLAVVIVNITSGLRKTLGQKAAFASDITDETQSEILMPTEAPTEPPLIYAQMAEDYQDLSADAQIASPYAALLDVNNHRIIAGKLADTKIYPASMTKVMTLIVVSENIDKMPKTYTFGFEMLNRLYREEASVAGFLEGETVDVEDLMYGLVLPSGADAAEALAIMAAGSNEEFAKLMNEKCKELGLKYTHFTNPTGLYDEEQYTTPSEMAMIMEYAMKDETRAKVLGTYQYKTKATAQHPEGIQLTSTMYSRIYGNEAPGVLVKGGKTGFTNEAGSCLVSYAVTNKGNAYVFCTGGATYRWAPVYDEIYVYKNIIPASAKDLETETTKMSPNN
;
A
#
# COMPACT_ATOMS: atom_id res chain seq x y z
N MET A 1 52.30 12.03 -34.52
CA MET A 1 51.25 11.44 -33.67
C MET A 1 50.17 10.94 -34.60
N GLU A 2 50.07 9.63 -34.76
CA GLU A 2 49.10 8.98 -35.64
C GLU A 2 48.04 8.37 -34.72
N TYR A 3 46.79 8.81 -34.85
CA TYR A 3 45.68 8.33 -34.01
C TYR A 3 45.14 7.02 -34.59
N ASP A 4 45.22 5.95 -33.79
CA ASP A 4 44.67 4.63 -34.10
C ASP A 4 43.14 4.72 -34.18
N ASN A 5 42.58 4.31 -35.32
CA ASN A 5 41.15 4.41 -35.60
C ASN A 5 40.44 3.18 -35.01
N TYR A 6 39.65 3.38 -33.94
CA TYR A 6 38.92 2.33 -33.22
C TYR A 6 37.73 1.79 -34.04
N ASP A 7 37.73 0.49 -34.36
CA ASP A 7 36.59 -0.19 -35.02
C ASP A 7 35.43 -0.45 -34.02
N GLU A 8 34.61 0.57 -33.82
CA GLU A 8 33.35 0.57 -33.03
C GLU A 8 32.40 -0.58 -33.45
N ASP A 9 32.36 -0.94 -34.73
CA ASP A 9 31.46 -1.96 -35.25
C ASP A 9 31.87 -3.38 -34.83
N ALA A 10 33.18 -3.66 -34.77
CA ALA A 10 33.69 -4.91 -34.23
C ALA A 10 33.31 -5.09 -32.75
N ILE A 11 33.40 -4.01 -31.95
CA ILE A 11 33.01 -4.01 -30.54
C ILE A 11 31.50 -4.23 -30.39
N ARG A 12 30.68 -3.56 -31.21
CA ARG A 12 29.22 -3.72 -31.20
C ARG A 12 28.78 -5.14 -31.55
N ARG A 13 29.41 -5.76 -32.56
CA ARG A 13 29.18 -7.17 -32.93
C ARG A 13 29.59 -8.14 -31.81
N SER A 14 30.73 -7.90 -31.16
CA SER A 14 31.22 -8.69 -30.03
C SER A 14 30.27 -8.62 -28.83
N ARG A 15 29.83 -7.41 -28.44
CA ARG A 15 28.85 -7.19 -27.36
C ARG A 15 27.51 -7.88 -27.64
N LYS A 16 27.03 -7.82 -28.89
CA LYS A 16 25.78 -8.49 -29.31
C LYS A 16 25.89 -10.02 -29.23
N ARG A 17 27.00 -10.60 -29.66
CA ARG A 17 27.28 -12.05 -29.54
C ARG A 17 27.36 -12.49 -28.07
N LYS A 18 28.05 -11.73 -27.22
CA LYS A 18 28.16 -12.02 -25.78
C LYS A 18 26.80 -11.95 -25.09
N SER A 19 25.98 -10.95 -25.41
CA SER A 19 24.59 -10.80 -24.92
C SER A 19 23.70 -11.98 -25.32
N GLN A 20 23.75 -12.41 -26.58
CA GLN A 20 22.97 -13.55 -27.07
C GLN A 20 23.40 -14.88 -26.41
N LEU A 21 24.70 -15.07 -26.19
CA LEU A 21 25.23 -16.26 -25.50
C LEU A 21 24.76 -16.31 -24.03
N MET A 22 24.77 -15.15 -23.34
CA MET A 22 24.29 -15.03 -21.95
C MET A 22 22.78 -15.27 -21.86
N LYS A 23 21.98 -14.75 -22.81
CA LYS A 23 20.54 -15.04 -22.88
C LYS A 23 20.24 -16.53 -23.06
N LYS A 24 20.97 -17.23 -23.93
CA LYS A 24 20.84 -18.69 -24.13
C LYS A 24 21.24 -19.49 -22.88
N LYS A 25 22.32 -19.11 -22.19
CA LYS A 25 22.72 -19.73 -20.91
C LYS A 25 21.66 -19.52 -19.83
N ARG A 26 21.12 -18.30 -19.68
CA ARG A 26 20.07 -17.97 -18.71
C ARG A 26 18.78 -18.75 -18.98
N GLN A 27 18.35 -18.85 -20.23
CA GLN A 27 17.18 -19.66 -20.61
C GLN A 27 17.37 -21.15 -20.30
N LYS A 28 18.57 -21.71 -20.52
CA LYS A 28 18.86 -23.12 -20.18
C LYS A 28 18.81 -23.37 -18.67
N ILE A 29 19.31 -22.43 -17.86
CA ILE A 29 19.24 -22.49 -16.40
C ILE A 29 17.79 -22.38 -15.92
N LEU A 30 17.01 -21.44 -16.47
CA LEU A 30 15.60 -21.26 -16.13
C LEU A 30 14.77 -22.49 -16.48
N ARG A 31 14.96 -23.09 -17.67
CA ARG A 31 14.28 -24.35 -18.04
C ARG A 31 14.63 -25.49 -17.08
N ARG A 32 15.90 -25.62 -16.68
CA ARG A 32 16.33 -26.67 -15.73
C ARG A 32 15.71 -26.45 -14.35
N ARG A 33 15.65 -25.20 -13.86
CA ARG A 33 14.96 -24.86 -12.61
C ARG A 33 13.46 -25.13 -12.68
N PHE A 34 12.81 -24.79 -13.79
CA PHE A 34 11.38 -25.06 -14.01
C PHE A 34 11.07 -26.57 -13.98
N ILE A 35 11.91 -27.40 -14.64
CA ILE A 35 11.76 -28.86 -14.62
C ILE A 35 11.93 -29.42 -13.19
N ILE A 36 12.92 -28.93 -12.44
CA ILE A 36 13.15 -29.34 -11.05
C ILE A 36 11.97 -28.93 -10.16
N MET A 37 11.51 -27.69 -10.28
CA MET A 37 10.34 -27.19 -9.54
C MET A 37 9.12 -28.06 -9.81
N ALA A 38 8.78 -28.29 -11.09
CA ALA A 38 7.63 -29.11 -11.47
C ALA A 38 7.71 -30.55 -10.92
N ALA A 39 8.91 -31.15 -10.90
CA ALA A 39 9.12 -32.46 -10.31
C ALA A 39 8.90 -32.47 -8.79
N VAL A 40 9.34 -31.43 -8.08
CA VAL A 40 9.11 -31.27 -6.63
C VAL A 40 7.63 -31.06 -6.33
N THR A 41 6.94 -30.20 -7.08
CA THR A 41 5.49 -29.98 -6.91
C THR A 41 4.71 -31.28 -7.16
N PHE A 42 5.08 -32.05 -8.18
CA PHE A 42 4.46 -33.35 -8.45
C PHE A 42 4.65 -34.33 -7.29
N LEU A 43 5.85 -34.40 -6.70
CA LEU A 43 6.10 -35.26 -5.54
C LEU A 43 5.32 -34.83 -4.29
N ILE A 44 5.15 -33.52 -4.07
CA ILE A 44 4.34 -32.99 -2.95
C ILE A 44 2.87 -33.35 -3.15
N VAL A 45 2.32 -33.15 -4.35
CA VAL A 45 0.93 -33.50 -4.67
C VAL A 45 0.72 -35.02 -4.52
N LEU A 46 1.67 -35.84 -4.98
CA LEU A 46 1.60 -37.29 -4.82
C LEU A 46 1.61 -37.70 -3.34
N ALA A 47 2.44 -37.06 -2.51
CA ALA A 47 2.47 -37.30 -1.06
C ALA A 47 1.14 -36.92 -0.39
N VAL A 48 0.54 -35.79 -0.75
CA VAL A 48 -0.77 -35.35 -0.23
C VAL A 48 -1.88 -36.33 -0.63
N VAL A 49 -1.87 -36.82 -1.87
CA VAL A 49 -2.83 -37.84 -2.34
C VAL A 49 -2.68 -39.15 -1.55
N ILE A 50 -1.45 -39.61 -1.31
CA ILE A 50 -1.19 -40.82 -0.51
C ILE A 50 -1.66 -40.62 0.95
N VAL A 51 -1.41 -39.46 1.56
CA VAL A 51 -1.89 -39.14 2.92
C VAL A 51 -3.42 -39.08 2.98
N ASN A 52 -4.08 -38.54 1.96
CA ASN A 52 -5.54 -38.48 1.90
C ASN A 52 -6.19 -39.85 1.68
N ILE A 53 -5.57 -40.74 0.88
CA ILE A 53 -6.05 -42.12 0.69
C ILE A 53 -5.83 -42.94 1.98
N THR A 54 -4.69 -42.79 2.66
CA THR A 54 -4.39 -43.53 3.89
C THR A 54 -5.18 -43.04 5.10
N SER A 55 -5.46 -41.74 5.20
CA SER A 55 -6.36 -41.17 6.22
C SER A 55 -7.84 -41.48 5.93
N GLY A 56 -8.23 -41.53 4.65
CA GLY A 56 -9.55 -41.98 4.21
C GLY A 56 -9.85 -43.44 4.57
N LEU A 57 -8.86 -44.33 4.52
CA LEU A 57 -9.01 -45.73 4.96
C LEU A 57 -9.06 -45.89 6.48
N ARG A 58 -8.42 -45.00 7.26
CA ARG A 58 -8.48 -45.03 8.74
C ARG A 58 -9.81 -44.51 9.29
N LYS A 59 -10.50 -43.61 8.57
CA LYS A 59 -11.77 -43.02 9.00
C LYS A 59 -12.98 -43.97 8.88
N THR A 60 -12.88 -45.05 8.10
CA THR A 60 -13.98 -46.01 7.87
C THR A 60 -13.97 -47.23 8.81
N LEU A 61 -12.98 -47.36 9.71
CA LEU A 61 -12.89 -48.48 10.67
C LEU A 61 -12.98 -48.06 12.15
N GLY A 62 -13.04 -46.75 12.45
CA GLY A 62 -13.04 -46.22 13.82
C GLY A 62 -14.39 -45.71 14.36
N GLN A 63 -15.44 -45.64 13.55
CA GLN A 63 -16.76 -45.13 13.97
C GLN A 63 -17.78 -46.26 14.15
N LYS A 64 -17.55 -47.10 15.17
CA LYS A 64 -18.57 -47.95 15.77
C LYS A 64 -18.18 -48.31 17.21
N ALA A 65 -18.03 -47.31 18.08
CA ALA A 65 -18.13 -47.47 19.53
C ALA A 65 -18.09 -46.09 20.23
N ALA A 66 -19.13 -45.82 21.03
CA ALA A 66 -19.25 -44.77 22.06
C ALA A 66 -19.18 -43.32 21.55
N PHE A 67 -20.17 -42.45 21.77
CA PHE A 67 -20.69 -42.09 23.08
C PHE A 67 -22.17 -41.68 22.99
N ALA A 68 -22.99 -42.40 23.75
CA ALA A 68 -24.21 -41.90 24.37
C ALA A 68 -23.93 -41.82 25.88
N SER A 69 -24.68 -40.97 26.60
CA SER A 69 -24.55 -40.58 28.03
C SER A 69 -23.37 -39.61 28.28
N ASP A 70 -23.54 -38.42 28.86
CA ASP A 70 -24.45 -38.03 29.95
C ASP A 70 -24.97 -36.59 29.82
N ILE A 71 -26.23 -36.40 30.23
CA ILE A 71 -26.82 -35.13 30.65
C ILE A 71 -27.11 -35.26 32.15
N THR A 72 -26.69 -34.24 32.91
CA THR A 72 -27.13 -33.73 34.23
C THR A 72 -25.88 -33.35 35.02
N ASP A 73 -25.83 -32.34 35.86
CA ASP A 73 -26.62 -31.14 36.15
C ASP A 73 -25.70 -30.45 37.17
N GLU A 74 -25.24 -29.22 36.95
CA GLU A 74 -24.88 -28.37 38.08
C GLU A 74 -24.80 -26.89 37.69
N THR A 75 -25.39 -26.14 38.59
CA THR A 75 -25.83 -24.76 38.49
C THR A 75 -24.71 -23.81 38.94
N GLN A 76 -24.80 -22.55 38.50
CA GLN A 76 -24.07 -21.38 38.98
C GLN A 76 -22.63 -21.18 38.48
N SER A 77 -22.50 -20.32 37.47
CA SER A 77 -21.62 -19.15 37.58
C SER A 77 -22.11 -18.05 36.64
N GLU A 78 -21.91 -16.84 37.10
CA GLU A 78 -22.49 -15.58 36.64
C GLU A 78 -22.29 -15.32 35.14
N ILE A 79 -23.34 -14.78 34.52
CA ILE A 79 -23.26 -14.09 33.24
C ILE A 79 -22.50 -12.78 33.49
N LEU A 80 -21.17 -12.82 33.43
CA LEU A 80 -20.37 -11.66 33.10
C LEU A 80 -20.46 -11.47 31.59
N MET A 81 -21.43 -10.66 31.15
CA MET A 81 -21.38 -10.12 29.80
C MET A 81 -20.10 -9.31 29.66
N PRO A 82 -19.24 -9.57 28.66
CA PRO A 82 -18.23 -8.60 28.27
C PRO A 82 -18.99 -7.34 27.87
N THR A 83 -18.63 -6.21 28.49
CA THR A 83 -19.04 -4.90 27.99
C THR A 83 -18.44 -4.76 26.60
N GLU A 84 -19.25 -4.94 25.55
CA GLU A 84 -18.87 -4.58 24.19
C GLU A 84 -18.48 -3.11 24.22
N ALA A 85 -17.21 -2.83 23.93
CA ALA A 85 -16.79 -1.50 23.55
C ALA A 85 -17.67 -1.05 22.37
N PRO A 86 -18.07 0.23 22.29
CA PRO A 86 -18.89 0.70 21.19
C PRO A 86 -18.20 0.36 19.88
N THR A 87 -18.78 -0.55 19.10
CA THR A 87 -18.36 -0.81 17.73
C THR A 87 -18.70 0.46 16.96
N GLU A 88 -17.69 1.22 16.56
CA GLU A 88 -17.88 2.23 15.52
C GLU A 88 -18.60 1.55 14.35
N PRO A 89 -19.65 2.18 13.77
CA PRO A 89 -20.39 1.56 12.68
C PRO A 89 -19.39 1.20 11.56
N PRO A 90 -19.47 -0.02 10.99
CA PRO A 90 -18.59 -0.41 9.90
C PRO A 90 -18.74 0.63 8.78
N LEU A 91 -17.61 1.05 8.23
CA LEU A 91 -17.57 2.03 7.15
C LEU A 91 -18.53 1.58 6.05
N ILE A 92 -19.45 2.46 5.65
CA ILE A 92 -20.43 2.15 4.61
C ILE A 92 -19.65 1.95 3.31
N TYR A 93 -19.71 0.75 2.75
CA TYR A 93 -19.08 0.45 1.46
C TYR A 93 -19.60 1.43 0.41
N ALA A 94 -18.70 2.23 -0.18
CA ALA A 94 -19.08 3.28 -1.10
C ALA A 94 -19.79 2.68 -2.32
N GLN A 95 -20.95 3.21 -2.66
CA GLN A 95 -21.69 2.80 -3.85
C GLN A 95 -21.34 3.70 -5.02
N MET A 96 -21.47 3.19 -6.25
CA MET A 96 -21.44 4.04 -7.43
C MET A 96 -22.61 5.02 -7.39
N ALA A 97 -22.37 6.29 -7.67
CA ALA A 97 -23.42 7.29 -7.78
C ALA A 97 -24.35 6.97 -8.97
N GLU A 98 -25.62 7.35 -8.87
CA GLU A 98 -26.57 7.21 -9.98
C GLU A 98 -26.15 8.03 -11.21
N ASP A 99 -25.49 9.16 -10.97
CA ASP A 99 -24.92 10.08 -11.94
C ASP A 99 -23.40 9.88 -12.12
N TYR A 100 -22.90 8.66 -11.90
CA TYR A 100 -21.48 8.31 -12.06
C TYR A 100 -20.93 8.75 -13.43
N GLN A 101 -19.83 9.49 -13.41
CA GLN A 101 -19.12 9.92 -14.60
C GLN A 101 -18.01 8.93 -14.97
N ASP A 102 -18.22 8.18 -16.07
CA ASP A 102 -17.16 7.36 -16.67
C ASP A 102 -16.12 8.24 -17.36
N LEU A 103 -14.89 8.18 -16.85
CA LEU A 103 -13.77 8.97 -17.34
C LEU A 103 -12.98 8.23 -18.43
N SER A 104 -13.34 7.00 -18.82
CA SER A 104 -12.55 6.14 -19.71
C SER A 104 -12.20 6.78 -21.07
N ALA A 105 -13.05 7.66 -21.59
CA ALA A 105 -12.82 8.41 -22.83
C ALA A 105 -12.01 9.72 -22.65
N ASP A 106 -11.74 10.14 -21.41
CA ASP A 106 -10.99 11.37 -21.12
C ASP A 106 -9.48 11.13 -21.31
N ALA A 107 -8.95 11.69 -22.40
CA ALA A 107 -7.55 11.59 -22.76
C ALA A 107 -6.61 12.44 -21.88
N GLN A 108 -7.13 13.34 -21.03
CA GLN A 108 -6.31 14.13 -20.12
C GLN A 108 -5.90 13.36 -18.87
N ILE A 109 -6.62 12.29 -18.52
CA ILE A 109 -6.24 11.40 -17.43
C ILE A 109 -5.38 10.29 -18.00
N ALA A 110 -4.08 10.32 -17.72
CA ALA A 110 -3.10 9.40 -18.29
C ALA A 110 -3.15 8.01 -17.65
N SER A 111 -3.60 7.90 -16.40
CA SER A 111 -3.72 6.63 -15.71
C SER A 111 -4.90 5.79 -16.22
N PRO A 112 -4.73 4.48 -16.42
CA PRO A 112 -5.80 3.59 -16.87
C PRO A 112 -6.86 3.28 -15.79
N TYR A 113 -6.53 3.47 -14.52
CA TYR A 113 -7.42 3.19 -13.39
C TYR A 113 -7.60 4.43 -12.53
N ALA A 114 -8.84 4.74 -12.16
CA ALA A 114 -9.15 5.89 -11.32
C ALA A 114 -10.49 5.74 -10.59
N ALA A 115 -10.61 6.34 -9.41
CA ALA A 115 -11.87 6.53 -8.69
C ALA A 115 -11.85 7.86 -7.93
N LEU A 116 -12.95 8.62 -8.02
CA LEU A 116 -13.22 9.82 -7.25
C LEU A 116 -14.38 9.55 -6.30
N LEU A 117 -14.08 9.53 -5.01
CA LEU A 117 -15.01 9.37 -3.91
C LEU A 117 -15.46 10.74 -3.40
N ASP A 118 -16.77 10.98 -3.35
CA ASP A 118 -17.39 12.01 -2.54
C ASP A 118 -17.57 11.45 -1.12
N VAL A 119 -16.76 11.95 -0.18
CA VAL A 119 -16.74 11.48 1.21
C VAL A 119 -18.02 11.87 1.94
N ASN A 120 -18.61 13.02 1.60
CA ASN A 120 -19.78 13.56 2.29
C ASN A 120 -21.03 12.72 2.03
N ASN A 121 -21.11 12.12 0.83
CA ASN A 121 -22.24 11.31 0.39
C ASN A 121 -21.93 9.80 0.33
N HIS A 122 -20.69 9.39 0.66
CA HIS A 122 -20.19 8.02 0.56
C HIS A 122 -20.45 7.37 -0.82
N ARG A 123 -20.14 8.12 -1.89
CA ARG A 123 -20.38 7.68 -3.28
C ARG A 123 -19.16 7.86 -4.16
N ILE A 124 -18.88 6.86 -4.99
CA ILE A 124 -17.95 7.03 -6.10
C ILE A 124 -18.70 7.78 -7.21
N ILE A 125 -18.26 9.00 -7.50
CA ILE A 125 -18.95 9.92 -8.43
C ILE A 125 -18.32 9.93 -9.82
N ALA A 126 -17.05 9.50 -9.96
CA ALA A 126 -16.38 9.40 -11.24
C ALA A 126 -15.23 8.39 -11.20
N GLY A 127 -14.80 7.89 -12.36
CA GLY A 127 -13.64 6.99 -12.41
C GLY A 127 -13.34 6.36 -13.76
N LYS A 128 -12.23 5.61 -13.82
CA LYS A 128 -11.82 4.74 -14.93
C LYS A 128 -11.62 3.34 -14.36
N LEU A 129 -12.41 2.36 -14.79
CA LEU A 129 -12.25 0.98 -14.32
C LEU A 129 -12.13 0.88 -12.78
N ALA A 130 -12.96 1.65 -12.07
CA ALA A 130 -12.81 1.98 -10.64
C ALA A 130 -12.75 0.77 -9.69
N ASP A 131 -13.41 -0.34 -10.06
CA ASP A 131 -13.44 -1.58 -9.28
C ASP A 131 -12.53 -2.68 -9.86
N THR A 132 -11.63 -2.33 -10.77
CA THR A 132 -10.66 -3.29 -11.32
C THR A 132 -9.52 -3.53 -10.34
N LYS A 133 -9.12 -4.79 -10.22
CA LYS A 133 -7.96 -5.20 -9.42
C LYS A 133 -6.70 -4.51 -9.94
N ILE A 134 -6.01 -3.80 -9.06
CA ILE A 134 -4.71 -3.17 -9.29
C ILE A 134 -3.71 -3.57 -8.20
N TYR A 135 -2.42 -3.44 -8.50
CA TYR A 135 -1.37 -3.50 -7.49
C TYR A 135 -1.25 -2.12 -6.83
N PRO A 136 -1.36 -2.01 -5.48
CA PRO A 136 -1.37 -0.72 -4.78
C PRO A 136 -0.01 -0.02 -4.76
N ALA A 137 1.09 -0.78 -4.98
CA ALA A 137 2.44 -0.32 -4.66
C ALA A 137 2.47 0.35 -3.27
N SER A 138 3.23 1.43 -3.10
CA SER A 138 3.32 2.12 -1.80
C SER A 138 2.04 2.82 -1.31
N MET A 139 0.92 2.80 -2.06
CA MET A 139 -0.38 3.21 -1.47
C MET A 139 -0.77 2.28 -0.31
N THR A 140 -0.26 1.04 -0.28
CA THR A 140 -0.34 0.10 0.85
C THR A 140 0.04 0.75 2.18
N LYS A 141 0.98 1.70 2.18
CA LYS A 141 1.47 2.35 3.39
C LYS A 141 0.42 3.19 4.11
N VAL A 142 -0.69 3.54 3.45
CA VAL A 142 -1.86 4.15 4.10
C VAL A 142 -2.51 3.14 5.06
N MET A 143 -2.68 1.88 4.64
CA MET A 143 -3.15 0.80 5.51
C MET A 143 -2.15 0.50 6.63
N THR A 144 -0.85 0.49 6.33
CA THR A 144 0.20 0.36 7.36
C THR A 144 0.09 1.43 8.42
N LEU A 145 -0.10 2.70 8.03
CA LEU A 145 -0.28 3.81 8.96
C LEU A 145 -1.55 3.65 9.82
N ILE A 146 -2.65 3.17 9.23
CA ILE A 146 -3.89 2.87 9.97
C ILE A 146 -3.63 1.87 11.09
N VAL A 147 -3.10 0.69 10.74
CA VAL A 147 -2.90 -0.40 11.69
C VAL A 147 -1.87 -0.03 12.76
N VAL A 148 -0.80 0.69 12.39
CA VAL A 148 0.20 1.20 13.34
C VAL A 148 -0.44 2.18 14.33
N SER A 149 -1.17 3.17 13.83
CA SER A 149 -1.77 4.21 14.68
C SER A 149 -2.73 3.63 15.71
N GLU A 150 -3.50 2.60 15.35
CA GLU A 150 -4.46 1.95 16.24
C GLU A 150 -3.81 1.02 17.28
N ASN A 151 -2.54 0.65 17.08
CA ASN A 151 -1.78 -0.20 18.01
C ASN A 151 -0.64 0.55 18.71
N ILE A 152 -0.50 1.86 18.47
CA ILE A 152 0.67 2.66 18.89
C ILE A 152 0.93 2.66 20.40
N ASP A 153 -0.12 2.52 21.21
CA ASP A 153 -0.02 2.47 22.67
C ASP A 153 0.58 1.16 23.19
N LYS A 154 0.47 0.09 22.41
CA LYS A 154 0.99 -1.25 22.75
C LYS A 154 2.40 -1.47 22.18
N MET A 155 2.84 -0.61 21.27
CA MET A 155 4.14 -0.72 20.61
C MET A 155 5.28 -0.15 21.48
N PRO A 156 6.51 -0.67 21.35
CA PRO A 156 7.70 0.03 21.83
C PRO A 156 7.77 1.46 21.29
N LYS A 157 8.40 2.38 22.02
CA LYS A 157 8.54 3.78 21.56
C LYS A 157 9.66 4.00 20.55
N THR A 158 10.57 3.02 20.42
CA THR A 158 11.72 3.11 19.51
C THR A 158 12.01 1.77 18.85
N TYR A 159 12.67 1.79 17.70
CA TYR A 159 13.18 0.63 16.99
C TYR A 159 14.66 0.77 16.69
N THR A 160 15.43 -0.31 16.86
CA THR A 160 16.86 -0.35 16.46
C THR A 160 17.03 -1.18 15.20
N PHE A 161 17.58 -0.56 14.15
CA PHE A 161 17.72 -1.21 12.84
C PHE A 161 18.85 -2.25 12.80
N GLY A 162 18.58 -3.41 12.21
CA GLY A 162 19.57 -4.45 11.93
C GLY A 162 19.99 -4.50 10.46
N PHE A 163 21.20 -4.98 10.20
CA PHE A 163 21.78 -5.06 8.85
C PHE A 163 20.92 -5.86 7.86
N GLU A 164 20.38 -7.00 8.26
CA GLU A 164 19.73 -7.95 7.32
C GLU A 164 18.51 -7.34 6.63
N MET A 165 17.65 -6.64 7.38
CA MET A 165 16.50 -5.92 6.84
C MET A 165 16.94 -4.85 5.84
N LEU A 166 17.87 -3.98 6.24
CA LEU A 166 18.34 -2.87 5.40
C LEU A 166 19.01 -3.38 4.12
N ASN A 167 19.86 -4.40 4.23
CA ASN A 167 20.53 -5.02 3.09
C ASN A 167 19.56 -5.70 2.14
N ARG A 168 18.50 -6.36 2.64
CA ARG A 168 17.46 -6.94 1.79
C ARG A 168 16.71 -5.85 1.02
N LEU A 169 16.25 -4.80 1.71
CA LEU A 169 15.52 -3.69 1.08
C LEU A 169 16.36 -2.96 0.03
N TYR A 170 17.65 -2.77 0.29
CA TYR A 170 18.58 -2.21 -0.69
C TYR A 170 18.67 -3.07 -1.96
N ARG A 171 18.76 -4.39 -1.81
CA ARG A 171 18.83 -5.34 -2.93
C ARG A 171 17.52 -5.45 -3.72
N GLU A 172 16.40 -5.15 -3.09
CA GLU A 172 15.07 -5.06 -3.71
C GLU A 172 14.82 -3.70 -4.37
N GLU A 173 15.78 -2.77 -4.30
CA GLU A 173 15.66 -1.40 -4.81
C GLU A 173 14.45 -0.67 -4.21
N ALA A 174 14.07 -1.02 -2.98
CA ALA A 174 12.96 -0.41 -2.27
C ALA A 174 13.27 1.07 -1.94
N SER A 175 12.24 1.91 -1.95
CA SER A 175 12.36 3.26 -1.37
C SER A 175 12.59 3.13 0.13
N VAL A 176 13.53 3.89 0.68
CA VAL A 176 13.89 3.90 2.11
C VAL A 176 13.88 5.33 2.64
N ALA A 177 13.58 5.51 3.93
CA ALA A 177 13.70 6.77 4.63
C ALA A 177 15.17 7.15 4.89
N GLY A 178 16.04 6.14 4.97
CA GLY A 178 17.49 6.32 5.05
C GLY A 178 18.10 6.00 6.41
N PHE A 179 17.38 5.27 7.27
CA PHE A 179 17.90 4.85 8.57
C PHE A 179 19.04 3.82 8.41
N LEU A 180 20.00 3.84 9.34
CA LEU A 180 21.23 3.05 9.27
C LEU A 180 21.27 1.92 10.30
N GLU A 181 22.15 0.95 10.08
CA GLU A 181 22.37 -0.15 11.01
C GLU A 181 22.76 0.36 12.41
N GLY A 182 22.16 -0.24 13.45
CA GLY A 182 22.36 0.13 14.84
C GLY A 182 21.70 1.46 15.23
N GLU A 183 21.03 2.14 14.29
CA GLU A 183 20.31 3.38 14.59
C GLU A 183 19.04 3.08 15.37
N THR A 184 18.81 3.82 16.45
CA THR A 184 17.59 3.73 17.26
C THR A 184 16.70 4.94 16.99
N VAL A 185 15.50 4.69 16.48
CA VAL A 185 14.61 5.72 15.93
C VAL A 185 13.26 5.69 16.66
N ASP A 186 12.70 6.88 16.91
CA ASP A 186 11.39 7.06 17.54
C ASP A 186 10.24 6.63 16.61
N VAL A 187 9.19 6.04 17.18
CA VAL A 187 8.01 5.59 16.42
C VAL A 187 7.35 6.70 15.61
N GLU A 188 7.36 7.96 16.10
CA GLU A 188 6.83 9.10 15.36
C GLU A 188 7.67 9.38 14.10
N ASP A 189 8.99 9.38 14.21
CA ASP A 189 9.91 9.58 13.09
C ASP A 189 9.75 8.45 12.04
N LEU A 190 9.46 7.22 12.49
CA LEU A 190 9.14 6.11 11.59
C LEU A 190 7.81 6.33 10.86
N MET A 191 6.77 6.88 11.49
CA MET A 191 5.51 7.20 10.80
C MET A 191 5.70 8.25 9.70
N TYR A 192 6.52 9.27 9.93
CA TYR A 192 6.88 10.22 8.86
C TYR A 192 7.77 9.56 7.79
N GLY A 193 8.73 8.72 8.18
CA GLY A 193 9.58 7.93 7.27
C GLY A 193 8.77 6.98 6.37
N LEU A 194 7.70 6.40 6.90
CA LEU A 194 6.76 5.56 6.19
C LEU A 194 6.09 6.33 5.04
N VAL A 195 5.58 7.53 5.33
CA VAL A 195 4.70 8.25 4.40
C VAL A 195 5.46 9.13 3.41
N LEU A 196 6.33 10.02 3.91
CA LEU A 196 6.90 11.12 3.12
C LEU A 196 7.83 10.62 1.99
N PRO A 197 8.96 9.94 2.29
CA PRO A 197 9.83 9.37 1.28
C PRO A 197 9.37 7.97 0.84
N SER A 198 8.25 7.46 1.36
CA SER A 198 7.76 6.09 1.10
C SER A 198 8.68 4.98 1.64
N GLY A 199 9.31 5.20 2.80
CA GLY A 199 10.32 4.31 3.36
C GLY A 199 9.81 2.90 3.69
N ALA A 200 10.39 1.89 3.05
CA ALA A 200 10.13 0.47 3.33
C ALA A 200 10.84 0.00 4.61
N ASP A 201 11.98 0.61 4.94
CA ASP A 201 12.69 0.46 6.22
C ASP A 201 11.77 0.84 7.38
N ALA A 202 11.13 2.01 7.30
CA ALA A 202 10.16 2.45 8.29
C ALA A 202 8.92 1.54 8.35
N ALA A 203 8.41 1.12 7.19
CA ALA A 203 7.23 0.25 7.12
C ALA A 203 7.45 -1.11 7.79
N GLU A 204 8.60 -1.75 7.55
CA GLU A 204 8.91 -3.04 8.17
C GLU A 204 9.27 -2.90 9.65
N ALA A 205 9.99 -1.84 10.04
CA ALA A 205 10.24 -1.55 11.44
C ALA A 205 8.93 -1.43 12.23
N LEU A 206 8.00 -0.61 11.73
CA LEU A 206 6.68 -0.43 12.35
C LEU A 206 5.87 -1.73 12.39
N ALA A 207 5.92 -2.54 11.33
CA ALA A 207 5.24 -3.83 11.29
C ALA A 207 5.78 -4.82 12.33
N ILE A 208 7.11 -4.92 12.46
CA ILE A 208 7.75 -5.76 13.47
C ILE A 208 7.43 -5.26 14.88
N MET A 209 7.45 -3.96 15.12
CA MET A 209 7.09 -3.38 16.42
C MET A 209 5.64 -3.70 16.82
N ALA A 210 4.71 -3.70 15.86
CA ALA A 210 3.29 -3.92 16.11
C ALA A 210 2.90 -5.40 16.22
N ALA A 211 3.50 -6.27 15.41
CA ALA A 211 3.05 -7.66 15.25
C ALA A 211 4.18 -8.72 15.32
N GLY A 212 5.43 -8.30 15.48
CA GLY A 212 6.59 -9.19 15.55
C GLY A 212 7.16 -9.64 14.20
N SER A 213 6.36 -9.62 13.12
CA SER A 213 6.82 -9.90 11.75
C SER A 213 5.95 -9.23 10.69
N ASN A 214 6.44 -9.16 9.45
CA ASN A 214 5.67 -8.61 8.32
C ASN A 214 4.45 -9.48 8.00
N GLU A 215 4.54 -10.80 8.16
CA GLU A 215 3.46 -11.75 7.91
C GLU A 215 2.33 -11.63 8.94
N GLU A 216 2.67 -11.52 10.23
CA GLU A 216 1.67 -11.29 11.28
C GLU A 216 1.04 -9.90 11.13
N PHE A 217 1.83 -8.89 10.74
CA PHE A 217 1.29 -7.57 10.45
C PHE A 217 0.33 -7.57 9.26
N ALA A 218 0.63 -8.32 8.19
CA ALA A 218 -0.28 -8.47 7.05
C ALA A 218 -1.63 -9.09 7.47
N LYS A 219 -1.67 -9.95 8.50
CA LYS A 219 -2.95 -10.44 9.05
C LYS A 219 -3.76 -9.30 9.68
N LEU A 220 -3.13 -8.43 10.46
CA LEU A 220 -3.79 -7.24 11.03
C LEU A 220 -4.32 -6.30 9.94
N MET A 221 -3.56 -6.11 8.86
CA MET A 221 -4.01 -5.32 7.70
C MET A 221 -5.25 -5.92 7.04
N ASN A 222 -5.30 -7.24 6.89
CA ASN A 222 -6.45 -7.94 6.29
C ASN A 222 -7.64 -8.07 7.26
N GLU A 223 -7.40 -8.10 8.57
CA GLU A 223 -8.45 -7.96 9.58
C GLU A 223 -9.08 -6.57 9.49
N LYS A 224 -8.27 -5.52 9.36
CA LYS A 224 -8.76 -4.16 9.09
C LYS A 224 -9.55 -4.08 7.78
N CYS A 225 -9.12 -4.76 6.70
CA CYS A 225 -9.93 -4.85 5.48
C CYS A 225 -11.33 -5.41 5.74
N LYS A 226 -11.46 -6.46 6.56
CA LYS A 226 -12.77 -7.05 6.91
C LYS A 226 -13.61 -6.09 7.75
N GLU A 227 -13.00 -5.41 8.72
CA GLU A 227 -13.68 -4.40 9.55
C GLU A 227 -14.22 -3.24 8.72
N LEU A 228 -13.46 -2.80 7.71
CA LEU A 228 -13.85 -1.76 6.77
C LEU A 228 -14.78 -2.27 5.65
N GLY A 229 -15.07 -3.57 5.61
CA GLY A 229 -15.94 -4.18 4.60
C GLY A 229 -15.33 -4.27 3.20
N LEU A 230 -14.01 -4.16 3.05
CA LEU A 230 -13.29 -4.23 1.78
C LEU A 230 -13.28 -5.68 1.26
N LYS A 231 -13.82 -5.89 0.07
CA LYS A 231 -14.04 -7.20 -0.56
C LYS A 231 -13.00 -7.54 -1.62
N TYR A 232 -12.33 -6.53 -2.18
CA TYR A 232 -11.43 -6.67 -3.32
C TYR A 232 -10.01 -6.17 -3.00
N THR A 233 -9.65 -6.22 -1.72
CA THR A 233 -8.34 -5.82 -1.21
C THR A 233 -7.72 -6.93 -0.36
N HIS A 234 -6.44 -7.20 -0.61
CA HIS A 234 -5.64 -8.12 0.16
C HIS A 234 -4.20 -7.62 0.25
N PHE A 235 -3.62 -7.61 1.46
CA PHE A 235 -2.26 -7.19 1.71
C PHE A 235 -1.38 -8.38 2.09
N THR A 236 -0.16 -8.45 1.55
CA THR A 236 0.82 -9.48 1.92
C THR A 236 2.03 -8.90 2.66
N ASN A 237 2.23 -7.58 2.58
CA ASN A 237 3.34 -6.90 3.22
C ASN A 237 2.97 -5.44 3.59
N PRO A 238 3.71 -4.80 4.52
CA PRO A 238 3.43 -3.42 4.94
C PRO A 238 3.99 -2.36 3.97
N THR A 239 4.79 -2.78 2.98
CA THR A 239 5.62 -1.85 2.18
C THR A 239 4.95 -1.47 0.86
N GLY A 240 4.14 -2.35 0.29
CA GLY A 240 3.69 -2.22 -1.09
C GLY A 240 4.64 -2.82 -2.12
N LEU A 241 5.66 -3.58 -1.70
CA LEU A 241 6.48 -4.35 -2.63
C LEU A 241 5.63 -5.39 -3.35
N TYR A 242 6.01 -5.71 -4.59
CA TYR A 242 5.19 -6.55 -5.45
C TYR A 242 5.03 -7.96 -4.88
N ASP A 243 3.77 -8.39 -4.87
CA ASP A 243 3.32 -9.76 -4.63
C ASP A 243 2.03 -9.92 -5.46
N GLU A 244 1.85 -11.07 -6.11
CA GLU A 244 0.67 -11.32 -6.94
C GLU A 244 -0.63 -11.33 -6.12
N GLU A 245 -0.53 -11.71 -4.85
CA GLU A 245 -1.66 -11.71 -3.91
C GLU A 245 -1.83 -10.36 -3.22
N GLN A 246 -0.96 -9.37 -3.44
CA GLN A 246 -1.14 -8.03 -2.89
C GLN A 246 -1.90 -7.12 -3.85
N TYR A 247 -3.19 -6.88 -3.61
CA TYR A 247 -4.03 -6.13 -4.53
C TYR A 247 -5.10 -5.29 -3.84
N THR A 248 -5.66 -4.32 -4.57
CA THR A 248 -6.79 -3.46 -4.17
C THR A 248 -7.61 -3.10 -5.42
N THR A 249 -8.65 -2.31 -5.28
CA THR A 249 -9.24 -1.51 -6.37
C THR A 249 -9.03 -0.02 -6.13
N PRO A 250 -9.12 0.85 -7.16
CA PRO A 250 -9.16 2.30 -6.97
C PRO A 250 -10.23 2.76 -5.96
N SER A 251 -11.45 2.20 -6.04
CA SER A 251 -12.54 2.53 -5.11
C SER A 251 -12.20 2.18 -3.66
N GLU A 252 -11.68 0.98 -3.40
CA GLU A 252 -11.36 0.55 -2.04
C GLU A 252 -10.13 1.27 -1.49
N MET A 253 -9.15 1.60 -2.34
CA MET A 253 -8.01 2.43 -1.91
C MET A 253 -8.46 3.85 -1.53
N ALA A 254 -9.47 4.39 -2.21
CA ALA A 254 -10.08 5.66 -1.83
C ALA A 254 -10.80 5.56 -0.46
N MET A 255 -11.50 4.46 -0.19
CA MET A 255 -12.11 4.22 1.13
C MET A 255 -11.06 4.05 2.25
N ILE A 256 -9.93 3.39 1.97
CA ILE A 256 -8.81 3.27 2.93
C ILE A 256 -8.27 4.67 3.28
N MET A 257 -8.06 5.52 2.29
CA MET A 257 -7.62 6.90 2.52
C MET A 257 -8.68 7.72 3.27
N GLU A 258 -9.97 7.58 2.93
CA GLU A 258 -11.06 8.21 3.67
C GLU A 258 -10.99 7.86 5.16
N TYR A 259 -10.83 6.57 5.48
CA TYR A 259 -10.72 6.11 6.87
C TYR A 259 -9.48 6.67 7.56
N ALA A 260 -8.32 6.63 6.90
CA ALA A 260 -7.08 7.16 7.46
C ALA A 260 -7.24 8.62 7.90
N MET A 261 -7.90 9.43 7.07
CA MET A 261 -8.07 10.87 7.30
C MET A 261 -9.07 11.23 8.40
N LYS A 262 -9.81 10.26 8.97
CA LYS A 262 -10.72 10.49 10.12
C LYS A 262 -9.98 10.69 11.44
N ASP A 263 -8.73 10.24 11.53
CA ASP A 263 -7.89 10.43 12.71
C ASP A 263 -6.88 11.56 12.49
N GLU A 264 -6.75 12.44 13.48
CA GLU A 264 -5.90 13.64 13.39
C GLU A 264 -4.42 13.30 13.27
N THR A 265 -3.95 12.23 13.92
CA THR A 265 -2.53 11.81 13.86
C THR A 265 -2.19 11.31 12.47
N ARG A 266 -3.01 10.43 11.92
CA ARG A 266 -2.84 9.92 10.55
C ARG A 266 -2.95 11.04 9.52
N ALA A 267 -3.95 11.92 9.66
CA ALA A 267 -4.15 13.07 8.78
C ALA A 267 -2.93 14.02 8.81
N LYS A 268 -2.35 14.28 9.99
CA LYS A 268 -1.14 15.10 10.13
C LYS A 268 0.04 14.49 9.37
N VAL A 269 0.31 13.19 9.55
CA VAL A 269 1.43 12.51 8.87
C VAL A 269 1.23 12.50 7.34
N LEU A 270 0.02 12.15 6.87
CA LEU A 270 -0.33 12.16 5.44
C LEU A 270 -0.29 13.56 4.82
N GLY A 271 -0.61 14.58 5.61
CA GLY A 271 -0.70 15.97 5.21
C GLY A 271 0.60 16.75 5.21
N THR A 272 1.65 16.24 5.87
CA THR A 272 2.92 16.95 6.04
C THR A 272 3.75 16.97 4.75
N TYR A 273 4.25 18.14 4.36
CA TYR A 273 5.15 18.25 3.21
C TYR A 273 6.58 17.88 3.57
N GLN A 274 7.12 18.49 4.63
CA GLN A 274 8.50 18.28 5.07
C GLN A 274 8.55 18.02 6.57
N TYR A 275 9.34 17.03 6.97
CA TYR A 275 9.54 16.68 8.37
C TYR A 275 11.02 16.38 8.61
N LYS A 276 11.55 16.85 9.73
CA LYS A 276 12.93 16.59 10.13
C LYS A 276 12.91 15.68 11.35
N THR A 277 13.51 14.50 11.23
CA THR A 277 13.55 13.53 12.34
C THR A 277 14.36 14.05 13.51
N LYS A 278 14.20 13.41 14.67
CA LYS A 278 15.08 13.63 15.82
C LYS A 278 16.52 13.22 15.46
N ALA A 279 17.49 13.84 16.13
CA ALA A 279 18.89 13.50 15.96
C ALA A 279 19.20 12.13 16.59
N THR A 280 20.03 11.35 15.90
CA THR A 280 20.56 10.06 16.37
C THR A 280 22.09 10.08 16.32
N ALA A 281 22.76 9.03 16.82
CA ALA A 281 24.22 8.94 16.72
C ALA A 281 24.70 8.83 15.25
N GLN A 282 23.90 8.16 14.42
CA GLN A 282 24.15 7.97 12.99
C GLN A 282 23.77 9.20 12.16
N HIS A 283 22.73 9.91 12.58
CA HIS A 283 22.26 11.16 11.96
C HIS A 283 22.20 12.27 13.02
N PRO A 284 23.34 12.90 13.36
CA PRO A 284 23.39 13.92 14.43
C PRO A 284 22.59 15.18 14.11
N GLU A 285 22.30 15.41 12.83
CA GLU A 285 21.41 16.49 12.41
C GLU A 285 19.97 16.03 12.15
N GLY A 286 19.64 14.76 12.33
CA GLY A 286 18.39 14.16 11.86
C GLY A 286 18.32 14.04 10.32
N ILE A 287 17.28 13.39 9.82
CA ILE A 287 17.03 13.20 8.39
C ILE A 287 15.94 14.18 7.95
N GLN A 288 16.17 14.91 6.85
CA GLN A 288 15.12 15.71 6.21
C GLN A 288 14.28 14.82 5.29
N LEU A 289 13.05 14.53 5.71
CA LEU A 289 12.06 13.81 4.94
C LEU A 289 11.21 14.78 4.12
N THR A 290 10.81 14.40 2.92
CA THR A 290 9.98 15.22 2.02
C THR A 290 8.96 14.35 1.30
N SER A 291 7.71 14.79 1.29
CA SER A 291 6.62 14.13 0.57
C SER A 291 6.83 14.21 -0.94
N THR A 292 6.86 13.05 -1.58
CA THR A 292 7.01 12.94 -3.04
C THR A 292 5.84 13.60 -3.78
N MET A 293 4.62 13.50 -3.25
CA MET A 293 3.42 14.08 -3.84
C MET A 293 3.46 15.61 -3.83
N TYR A 294 3.64 16.21 -2.64
CA TYR A 294 3.61 17.66 -2.46
C TYR A 294 4.73 18.37 -3.21
N SER A 295 5.87 17.71 -3.43
CA SER A 295 6.97 18.24 -4.25
C SER A 295 6.59 18.60 -5.69
N ARG A 296 5.44 18.12 -6.18
CA ARG A 296 4.92 18.39 -7.53
C ARG A 296 3.59 19.12 -7.57
N ILE A 297 2.78 19.03 -6.52
CA ILE A 297 1.52 19.77 -6.42
C ILE A 297 1.77 21.24 -6.13
N TYR A 298 2.78 21.58 -5.31
CA TYR A 298 3.03 22.94 -4.86
C TYR A 298 3.08 23.94 -6.03
N GLY A 299 2.19 24.94 -5.99
CA GLY A 299 2.05 25.98 -7.01
C GLY A 299 1.18 25.62 -8.22
N ASN A 300 0.67 24.39 -8.29
CA ASN A 300 -0.24 23.90 -9.34
C ASN A 300 -1.57 23.38 -8.76
N GLU A 301 -1.94 23.81 -7.55
CA GLU A 301 -3.14 23.36 -6.86
C GLU A 301 -4.41 23.67 -7.66
N ALA A 302 -5.40 22.77 -7.57
CA ALA A 302 -6.72 23.01 -8.15
C ALA A 302 -7.42 24.18 -7.42
N PRO A 303 -7.92 25.21 -8.15
CA PRO A 303 -8.62 26.34 -7.53
C PRO A 303 -9.82 25.90 -6.69
N GLY A 304 -9.97 26.46 -5.49
CA GLY A 304 -11.05 26.14 -4.55
C GLY A 304 -10.89 24.79 -3.86
N VAL A 305 -9.75 24.11 -4.02
CA VAL A 305 -9.47 22.79 -3.44
C VAL A 305 -8.11 22.79 -2.72
N LEU A 306 -8.11 22.29 -1.48
CA LEU A 306 -6.90 22.06 -0.68
C LEU A 306 -6.68 20.56 -0.50
N VAL A 307 -5.58 20.04 -1.06
CA VAL A 307 -5.14 18.66 -0.78
C VAL A 307 -4.58 18.61 0.65
N LYS A 308 -5.16 17.74 1.48
CA LYS A 308 -4.82 17.60 2.90
C LYS A 308 -4.03 16.34 3.22
N GLY A 309 -3.87 15.42 2.27
CA GLY A 309 -3.02 14.25 2.45
C GLY A 309 -2.93 13.41 1.19
N GLY A 310 -1.89 12.59 1.09
CA GLY A 310 -1.82 11.63 0.01
C GLY A 310 -0.58 10.74 0.02
N LYS A 311 -0.60 9.71 -0.82
CA LYS A 311 0.46 8.71 -0.90
C LYS A 311 0.66 8.25 -2.33
N THR A 312 1.85 8.51 -2.87
CA THR A 312 2.30 7.96 -4.16
C THR A 312 2.77 6.51 -4.03
N GLY A 313 2.75 5.77 -5.13
CA GLY A 313 3.37 4.46 -5.25
C GLY A 313 3.91 4.17 -6.65
N PHE A 314 4.87 3.25 -6.71
CA PHE A 314 5.39 2.70 -7.95
C PHE A 314 5.98 1.31 -7.71
N THR A 315 5.66 0.38 -8.59
CA THR A 315 6.46 -0.82 -8.90
C THR A 315 6.38 -1.03 -10.41
N ASN A 316 7.20 -1.93 -10.95
CA ASN A 316 7.14 -2.25 -12.39
C ASN A 316 5.77 -2.83 -12.78
N GLU A 317 5.16 -3.59 -11.87
CA GLU A 317 3.89 -4.28 -12.06
C GLU A 317 2.68 -3.35 -11.83
N ALA A 318 2.79 -2.42 -10.87
CA ALA A 318 1.72 -1.46 -10.56
C ALA A 318 1.67 -0.26 -11.51
N GLY A 319 2.80 0.09 -12.13
CA GLY A 319 2.98 1.43 -12.69
C GLY A 319 2.97 2.50 -11.60
N SER A 320 2.87 3.76 -12.00
CA SER A 320 2.78 4.90 -11.06
C SER A 320 1.34 5.07 -10.58
N CYS A 321 1.18 5.24 -9.28
CA CYS A 321 -0.13 5.42 -8.63
C CYS A 321 -0.09 6.49 -7.55
N LEU A 322 -1.28 6.96 -7.16
CA LEU A 322 -1.51 7.97 -6.14
C LEU A 322 -2.91 7.80 -5.55
N VAL A 323 -3.01 7.95 -4.24
CA VAL A 323 -4.27 8.25 -3.58
C VAL A 323 -4.11 9.53 -2.77
N SER A 324 -5.06 10.46 -2.86
CA SER A 324 -5.04 11.71 -2.11
C SER A 324 -6.41 12.09 -1.59
N TYR A 325 -6.41 12.90 -0.54
CA TYR A 325 -7.60 13.44 0.11
C TYR A 325 -7.56 14.97 -0.01
N ALA A 326 -8.67 15.55 -0.43
CA ALA A 326 -8.80 17.00 -0.58
C ALA A 326 -10.12 17.51 0.00
N VAL A 327 -10.09 18.78 0.41
CA VAL A 327 -11.26 19.50 0.92
C VAL A 327 -11.46 20.75 0.09
N THR A 328 -12.68 20.99 -0.37
CA THR A 328 -13.00 22.24 -1.05
C THR A 328 -13.11 23.40 -0.05
N ASN A 329 -13.03 24.63 -0.52
CA ASN A 329 -13.24 25.81 0.33
C ASN A 329 -14.67 25.94 0.92
N LYS A 330 -15.62 25.13 0.46
CA LYS A 330 -16.95 24.97 1.08
C LYS A 330 -17.01 23.84 2.11
N GLY A 331 -15.90 23.17 2.37
CA GLY A 331 -15.80 22.09 3.37
C GLY A 331 -16.17 20.70 2.85
N ASN A 332 -16.41 20.52 1.55
CA ASN A 332 -16.73 19.20 1.00
C ASN A 332 -15.45 18.38 0.82
N ALA A 333 -15.43 17.16 1.35
CA ALA A 333 -14.29 16.25 1.25
C ALA A 333 -14.39 15.30 0.06
N TYR A 334 -13.26 15.05 -0.59
CA TYR A 334 -13.12 14.12 -1.72
C TYR A 334 -11.83 13.30 -1.59
N VAL A 335 -11.86 12.06 -2.09
CA VAL A 335 -10.67 11.23 -2.24
C VAL A 335 -10.52 10.82 -3.70
N PHE A 336 -9.35 11.05 -4.27
CA PHE A 336 -9.02 10.59 -5.60
C PHE A 336 -7.93 9.51 -5.53
N CYS A 337 -8.22 8.34 -6.09
CA CYS A 337 -7.24 7.28 -6.31
C CYS A 337 -7.03 7.10 -7.81
N THR A 338 -5.77 6.96 -8.24
CA THR A 338 -5.38 6.74 -9.63
C THR A 338 -4.17 5.81 -9.71
N GLY A 339 -4.08 4.98 -10.76
CA GLY A 339 -3.04 3.96 -10.86
C GLY A 339 -2.79 3.42 -12.26
N GLY A 340 -1.63 2.78 -12.43
CA GLY A 340 -1.23 2.16 -13.70
C GLY A 340 -0.52 3.10 -14.69
N ALA A 341 -0.18 4.33 -14.28
CA ALA A 341 0.43 5.30 -15.17
C ALA A 341 1.88 4.91 -15.52
N THR A 342 2.26 5.05 -16.80
CA THR A 342 3.63 4.75 -17.25
C THR A 342 4.61 5.87 -16.92
N TYR A 343 4.13 7.11 -16.83
CA TYR A 343 4.93 8.27 -16.45
C TYR A 343 4.81 8.57 -14.95
N ARG A 344 5.96 8.76 -14.29
CA ARG A 344 6.07 8.93 -12.83
C ARG A 344 5.12 9.96 -12.23
N TRP A 345 4.94 11.09 -12.91
CA TRP A 345 4.17 12.23 -12.39
C TRP A 345 2.75 12.34 -12.96
N ALA A 346 2.37 11.42 -13.86
CA ALA A 346 1.00 11.39 -14.38
C ALA A 346 -0.05 11.30 -13.26
N PRO A 347 0.09 10.47 -12.21
CA PRO A 347 -0.89 10.42 -11.12
C PRO A 347 -1.15 11.77 -10.44
N VAL A 348 -0.09 12.58 -10.25
CA VAL A 348 -0.21 13.93 -9.64
C VAL A 348 -0.94 14.89 -10.58
N TYR A 349 -0.68 14.82 -11.88
CA TYR A 349 -1.37 15.67 -12.85
C TYR A 349 -2.82 15.25 -13.07
N ASP A 350 -3.10 13.94 -13.05
CA ASP A 350 -4.45 13.40 -13.07
C ASP A 350 -5.25 13.92 -11.86
N GLU A 351 -4.65 13.94 -10.67
CA GLU A 351 -5.27 14.50 -9.47
C GLU A 351 -5.63 15.98 -9.64
N ILE A 352 -4.67 16.81 -10.03
CA ILE A 352 -4.90 18.25 -10.24
C ILE A 352 -6.03 18.46 -11.26
N TYR A 353 -6.01 17.71 -12.35
CA TYR A 353 -7.05 17.77 -13.38
C TYR A 353 -8.42 17.36 -12.84
N VAL A 354 -8.52 16.24 -12.14
CA VAL A 354 -9.78 15.71 -11.61
C VAL A 354 -10.36 16.63 -10.55
N TYR A 355 -9.54 17.09 -9.59
CA TYR A 355 -10.00 18.04 -8.58
C TYR A 355 -10.42 19.37 -9.19
N LYS A 356 -9.76 19.85 -10.24
CA LYS A 356 -10.15 21.09 -10.92
C LYS A 356 -11.46 20.93 -11.69
N ASN A 357 -11.63 19.87 -12.48
CA ASN A 357 -12.65 19.80 -13.52
C ASN A 357 -13.83 18.86 -13.20
N ILE A 358 -13.64 17.87 -12.33
CA ILE A 358 -14.63 16.80 -12.08
C ILE A 358 -15.38 17.00 -10.77
N ILE A 359 -14.72 17.50 -9.70
CA ILE A 359 -15.44 17.89 -8.48
C ILE A 359 -16.54 18.92 -8.85
N PRO A 360 -17.81 18.71 -8.43
CA PRO A 360 -18.93 19.57 -8.78
C PRO A 360 -18.65 21.06 -8.49
N ALA A 361 -19.04 21.94 -9.42
CA ALA A 361 -18.88 23.38 -9.24
C ALA A 361 -19.65 23.91 -8.01
N SER A 362 -20.79 23.30 -7.67
CA SER A 362 -21.54 23.62 -6.45
C SER A 362 -20.74 23.41 -5.17
N ALA A 363 -19.77 22.49 -5.18
CA ALA A 363 -18.90 22.17 -4.05
C ALA A 363 -17.72 23.14 -3.91
N LYS A 364 -17.48 24.03 -4.87
CA LYS A 364 -16.39 25.02 -4.86
C LYS A 364 -16.95 26.44 -4.83
N ASP A 365 -16.14 27.37 -4.35
CA ASP A 365 -16.32 28.82 -4.56
C ASP A 365 -15.07 29.37 -5.26
N LEU A 366 -15.16 29.69 -6.55
CA LEU A 366 -13.99 30.14 -7.31
C LEU A 366 -13.67 31.63 -7.11
N GLU A 367 -14.53 32.38 -6.42
CA GLU A 367 -14.33 33.81 -6.14
C GLU A 367 -13.55 34.04 -4.83
N THR A 368 -13.46 33.03 -3.96
CA THR A 368 -12.65 33.09 -2.74
C THR A 368 -11.25 32.53 -2.97
N GLU A 369 -10.22 33.25 -2.52
CA GLU A 369 -8.85 32.75 -2.57
C GLU A 369 -8.72 31.47 -1.73
N THR A 370 -8.36 30.36 -2.38
CA THR A 370 -7.96 29.14 -1.69
C THR A 370 -6.65 29.37 -0.94
N THR A 371 -6.58 28.92 0.32
CA THR A 371 -5.31 28.84 1.04
C THR A 371 -4.35 27.93 0.26
N LYS A 372 -3.28 28.50 -0.28
CA LYS A 372 -2.20 27.72 -0.91
C LYS A 372 -1.49 26.89 0.15
N MET A 373 -0.90 25.76 -0.26
CA MET A 373 -0.05 25.00 0.64
C MET A 373 1.11 25.89 1.13
N SER A 374 1.43 25.80 2.41
CA SER A 374 2.65 26.37 2.97
C SER A 374 3.75 25.32 2.89
N PRO A 375 4.98 25.65 2.46
CA PRO A 375 6.11 24.73 2.50
C PRO A 375 6.41 24.18 3.91
N ASN A 376 5.93 24.88 4.94
CA ASN A 376 6.21 24.61 6.35
C ASN A 376 5.09 23.83 7.07
N ASN A 377 4.07 23.36 6.34
CA ASN A 377 2.97 22.57 6.91
C ASN A 377 3.25 21.06 6.87
#